data_AF-A0A959FKY1-F1
#
_entry.id   AF-A0A959FKY1-F1
#
_cell.length_a   1.000
_cell.length_b   1.000
_cell.length_c   1.000
_cell.angle_alpha   90.00
_cell.angle_beta   90.00
_cell.angle_gamma   90.00
#
_symmetry.space_group_name_H-M   'P 1'
#
loop_
_entity.id
_entity.type
_entity.pdbx_description
1 polymer ?
#
loop_
_entity_poly.entity_id
_entity_poly.type
_entity_poly.pdbx_seq_one_letter_code
_entity_poly.pdbx_strand_id
1 'polypeptide(L)'
;NNTFDNCGIVATWVEPASVDCEQVGEMVPLTVYAEDAAGLMASCTSTLTVDGLPCGWSNEEENIGCPDGSVDYDPVTDSYFVNGGSCTSYPYGSGPDEFGFMQVPLCGDGEIIAHVTHIDGPGKAWAGIVMRNDNQPSSQKFQLLTGLNYLPHRVDWRSSFGGPNETQAINRPGQHWLRIVRTGSWFSAYVSYDGNEWGQAINSQDIPMPGDEEGCIQVGLVVSNWGFASNVTATFQNIYITGVTDNRPAPPLVTSSNNYPTIGFQVYPNPTNGLVTVDLTGYLAQSATLEVFNAFGQRLLAQPLGVIEQATQTLDLHDQPAGVYLIRLRLSNGEVEQVKVVRQ
;
A
#
# COMPACT_ATOMS: atom_id res chain seq x y z
N ASN A 1 60.25 -18.15 10.61
CA ASN A 1 59.34 -17.47 9.67
C ASN A 1 58.11 -17.01 10.41
N ASN A 2 58.18 -15.84 11.04
CA ASN A 2 57.03 -15.13 11.58
C ASN A 2 56.88 -13.86 10.75
N THR A 3 56.04 -13.90 9.71
CA THR A 3 55.58 -12.69 9.03
C THR A 3 54.27 -12.29 9.70
N PHE A 4 54.31 -11.22 10.49
CA PHE A 4 53.11 -10.53 10.93
C PHE A 4 52.57 -9.74 9.74
N ASP A 5 51.32 -10.02 9.37
CA ASP A 5 50.58 -9.19 8.44
C ASP A 5 50.24 -7.85 9.13
N ASN A 6 50.65 -6.75 8.51
CA ASN A 6 50.41 -5.38 8.99
C ASN A 6 49.30 -4.71 8.16
N CYS A 7 48.29 -5.47 7.75
CA CYS A 7 47.17 -4.96 6.98
C CYS A 7 46.08 -4.40 7.90
N GLY A 8 46.20 -3.10 8.22
CA GLY A 8 45.06 -2.33 8.73
C GLY A 8 44.03 -2.16 7.61
N ILE A 9 42.75 -2.32 7.96
CA ILE A 9 41.63 -2.00 7.06
C ILE A 9 41.69 -0.49 6.74
N VAL A 10 41.61 -0.12 5.47
CA VAL A 10 41.65 1.28 5.00
C VAL A 10 40.28 1.77 4.53
N ALA A 11 39.38 0.88 4.11
CA ALA A 11 38.03 1.24 3.72
C ALA A 11 37.01 0.15 4.08
N THR A 12 35.79 0.57 4.40
CA THR A 12 34.61 -0.30 4.58
C THR A 12 33.39 0.39 3.99
N TRP A 13 32.59 -0.33 3.21
CA TRP A 13 31.33 0.18 2.68
C TRP A 13 30.30 -0.95 2.53
N VAL A 14 29.04 -0.57 2.27
CA VAL A 14 27.91 -1.49 2.10
C VAL A 14 27.20 -1.19 0.79
N GLU A 15 26.74 -2.24 0.10
CA GLU A 15 25.95 -2.12 -1.13
C GLU A 15 24.69 -3.00 -1.05
N PRO A 16 23.50 -2.46 -1.41
CA PRO A 16 23.22 -1.04 -1.63
C PRO A 16 23.46 -0.18 -0.38
N ALA A 17 23.81 1.09 -0.59
CA ALA A 17 24.10 2.03 0.50
C ALA A 17 22.83 2.56 1.20
N SER A 18 21.67 2.34 0.59
CA SER A 18 20.35 2.73 1.11
C SER A 18 19.29 1.75 0.62
N VAL A 19 18.21 1.65 1.39
CA VAL A 19 16.94 1.04 0.97
C VAL A 19 15.86 2.10 1.05
N ASP A 20 14.84 2.00 0.21
CA ASP A 20 13.74 2.97 0.16
C ASP A 20 12.36 2.31 0.34
N CYS A 21 11.32 3.13 0.34
CA CYS A 21 9.95 2.68 0.59
C CYS A 21 9.39 1.79 -0.54
N GLU A 22 9.99 1.78 -1.74
CA GLU A 22 9.57 0.89 -2.83
C GLU A 22 9.94 -0.56 -2.54
N GLN A 23 10.93 -0.76 -1.65
CA GLN A 23 11.46 -2.06 -1.28
C GLN A 23 10.83 -2.63 0.00
N VAL A 24 9.84 -1.96 0.60
CA VAL A 24 9.16 -2.43 1.82
C VAL A 24 8.56 -3.82 1.60
N GLY A 25 8.91 -4.76 2.49
CA GLY A 25 8.54 -6.17 2.38
C GLY A 25 9.49 -7.03 1.56
N GLU A 26 10.42 -6.42 0.80
CA GLU A 26 11.44 -7.16 0.08
C GLU A 26 12.58 -7.61 1.00
N MET A 27 13.22 -8.72 0.61
CA MET A 27 14.49 -9.14 1.19
C MET A 27 15.64 -8.60 0.35
N VAL A 28 16.31 -7.56 0.83
CA VAL A 28 17.43 -6.93 0.11
C VAL A 28 18.76 -7.56 0.58
N PRO A 29 19.56 -8.14 -0.33
CA PRO A 29 20.92 -8.57 0.00
C PRO A 29 21.83 -7.35 0.15
N LEU A 30 22.44 -7.18 1.33
CA LEU A 30 23.51 -6.22 1.56
C LEU A 30 24.85 -6.93 1.56
N THR A 31 25.77 -6.44 0.75
CA THR A 31 27.17 -6.86 0.78
C THR A 31 28.01 -5.81 1.49
N VAL A 32 28.66 -6.20 2.58
CA VAL A 32 29.67 -5.39 3.26
C VAL A 32 31.02 -5.73 2.68
N TYR A 33 31.77 -4.71 2.27
CA TYR A 33 33.12 -4.83 1.76
C TYR A 33 34.12 -4.21 2.74
N ALA A 34 35.31 -4.79 2.81
CA ALA A 34 36.45 -4.25 3.52
C ALA A 34 37.69 -4.35 2.61
N GLU A 35 38.45 -3.26 2.52
CA GLU A 35 39.70 -3.19 1.77
C GLU A 35 40.86 -2.91 2.73
N ASP A 36 41.98 -3.62 2.57
CA ASP A 36 43.20 -3.37 3.33
C ASP A 36 44.17 -2.40 2.63
N ALA A 37 45.23 -1.99 3.33
CA ALA A 37 46.23 -1.07 2.79
C ALA A 37 47.01 -1.62 1.58
N ALA A 38 46.90 -2.91 1.28
CA ALA A 38 47.50 -3.56 0.12
C ALA A 38 46.51 -3.69 -1.06
N GLY A 39 45.26 -3.24 -0.91
CA GLY A 39 44.19 -3.33 -1.91
C GLY A 39 43.53 -4.71 -1.99
N LEU A 40 43.73 -5.58 -0.98
CA LEU A 40 43.00 -6.84 -0.89
C LEU A 40 41.59 -6.56 -0.35
N MET A 41 40.60 -7.14 -1.03
CA MET A 41 39.19 -6.99 -0.64
C MET A 41 38.66 -8.28 -0.01
N ALA A 42 37.93 -8.11 1.09
CA ALA A 42 37.07 -9.12 1.67
C ALA A 42 35.63 -8.62 1.62
N SER A 43 34.67 -9.55 1.47
CA SER A 43 33.25 -9.20 1.55
C SER A 43 32.45 -10.28 2.26
N CYS A 44 31.32 -9.86 2.84
CA CYS A 44 30.30 -10.75 3.37
C CYS A 44 28.92 -10.23 2.95
N THR A 45 27.99 -11.13 2.67
CA THR A 45 26.62 -10.77 2.30
C THR A 45 25.66 -11.24 3.38
N SER A 46 24.71 -10.38 3.74
CA SER A 46 23.57 -10.69 4.61
C SER A 46 22.30 -10.19 3.94
N THR A 47 21.17 -10.84 4.20
CA THR A 47 19.87 -10.32 3.76
C THR A 47 19.21 -9.57 4.91
N LEU A 48 18.55 -8.46 4.59
CA LEU A 48 17.61 -7.80 5.50
C LEU A 48 16.20 -7.80 4.90
N THR A 49 15.19 -7.76 5.74
CA THR A 49 13.83 -7.44 5.35
C THR A 49 13.62 -5.95 5.54
N VAL A 50 13.19 -5.25 4.50
CA VAL A 50 12.87 -3.82 4.59
C VAL A 50 11.50 -3.67 5.26
N ASP A 51 11.45 -2.87 6.31
CA ASP A 51 10.26 -2.61 7.11
C ASP A 51 9.95 -1.10 7.10
N GLY A 52 8.67 -0.74 7.17
CA GLY A 52 8.22 0.64 7.10
C GLY A 52 6.87 0.82 6.40
N LEU A 53 6.47 2.08 6.22
CA LEU A 53 5.21 2.42 5.55
C LEU A 53 5.40 2.42 4.03
N PRO A 54 4.34 2.10 3.24
CA PRO A 54 4.39 2.21 1.80
C PRO A 54 4.68 3.64 1.36
N CYS A 55 5.29 3.81 0.18
CA CYS A 55 5.61 5.14 -0.34
C CYS A 55 4.41 6.10 -0.32
N GLY A 56 4.69 7.35 0.05
CA GLY A 56 3.69 8.41 0.18
C GLY A 56 2.94 8.42 1.52
N TRP A 57 2.92 7.29 2.25
CA TRP A 57 2.33 7.24 3.57
C TRP A 57 3.29 7.79 4.63
N SER A 58 2.72 8.52 5.58
CA SER A 58 3.45 9.06 6.72
C SER A 58 2.58 9.04 7.98
N ASN A 59 3.23 9.32 9.10
CA ASN A 59 2.62 9.54 10.40
C ASN A 59 3.33 10.71 11.07
N GLU A 60 2.55 11.63 11.64
CA GLU A 60 3.09 12.72 12.45
C GLU A 60 3.51 12.20 13.82
N GLU A 61 4.59 12.74 14.37
CA GLU A 61 5.10 12.37 15.70
C GLU A 61 4.03 12.54 16.80
N GLU A 62 3.14 13.53 16.66
CA GLU A 62 2.04 13.79 17.60
C GLU A 62 0.68 13.22 17.14
N ASN A 63 0.64 12.43 16.05
CA ASN A 63 -0.59 12.09 15.32
C ASN A 63 -1.50 13.34 15.18
N ILE A 64 -2.78 13.22 15.50
CA ILE A 64 -3.67 14.39 15.68
C ILE A 64 -3.99 14.51 17.15
N GLY A 65 -3.26 15.39 17.85
CA GLY A 65 -3.44 15.63 19.28
C GLY A 65 -3.22 14.39 20.16
N CYS A 66 -2.46 13.41 19.66
CA CYS A 66 -2.28 12.12 20.31
C CYS A 66 -0.87 11.54 20.11
N PRO A 67 0.11 11.94 20.94
CA PRO A 67 1.51 11.50 20.80
C PRO A 67 1.74 9.99 21.04
N ASP A 68 0.85 9.32 21.78
CA ASP A 68 0.97 7.89 22.06
C ASP A 68 0.47 7.00 20.89
N GLY A 69 -0.13 7.60 19.86
CA GLY A 69 -0.59 6.87 18.69
C GLY A 69 0.57 6.37 17.83
N SER A 70 0.35 5.28 17.11
CA SER A 70 1.34 4.74 16.19
C SER A 70 0.68 4.17 14.94
N VAL A 71 1.48 3.96 13.91
CA VAL A 71 1.05 3.31 12.66
C VAL A 71 2.03 2.21 12.30
N ASP A 72 1.55 1.23 11.55
CA ASP A 72 2.36 0.13 11.06
C ASP A 72 1.77 -0.42 9.75
N TYR A 73 2.58 -1.13 8.98
CA TYR A 73 2.18 -1.77 7.74
C TYR A 73 2.80 -3.15 7.60
N ASP A 74 1.97 -4.15 7.32
CA ASP A 74 2.42 -5.51 7.02
C ASP A 74 2.37 -5.77 5.50
N PRO A 75 3.52 -5.77 4.80
CA PRO A 75 3.57 -6.03 3.37
C PRO A 75 3.18 -7.45 2.96
N VAL A 76 3.21 -8.42 3.90
CA VAL A 76 2.85 -9.81 3.60
C VAL A 76 1.34 -9.95 3.46
N THR A 77 0.59 -9.22 4.29
CA THR A 77 -0.88 -9.27 4.30
C THR A 77 -1.54 -8.06 3.66
N ASP A 78 -0.76 -7.09 3.18
CA ASP A 78 -1.23 -5.79 2.70
C ASP A 78 -2.19 -5.12 3.70
N SER A 79 -1.76 -5.10 4.97
CA SER A 79 -2.55 -4.62 6.10
C SER A 79 -1.95 -3.38 6.72
N TYR A 80 -2.78 -2.38 6.93
CA TYR A 80 -2.41 -1.12 7.55
C TYR A 80 -2.97 -1.09 8.97
N PHE A 81 -2.14 -0.72 9.93
CA PHE A 81 -2.49 -0.65 11.33
C PHE A 81 -2.41 0.79 11.81
N VAL A 82 -3.49 1.28 12.43
CA VAL A 82 -3.50 2.57 13.11
C VAL A 82 -3.86 2.33 14.56
N ASN A 83 -3.00 2.79 15.46
CA ASN A 83 -3.18 2.72 16.89
C ASN A 83 -3.51 4.11 17.44
N GLY A 84 -4.59 4.20 18.23
CA GLY A 84 -5.09 5.45 18.78
C GLY A 84 -4.41 5.90 20.08
N GLY A 85 -3.39 5.17 20.53
CA GLY A 85 -2.70 5.43 21.79
C GLY A 85 -3.66 5.42 22.99
N SER A 86 -3.32 6.22 24.00
CA SER A 86 -4.13 6.39 25.21
C SER A 86 -5.15 7.53 25.13
N CYS A 87 -5.25 8.17 23.96
CA CYS A 87 -6.03 9.40 23.78
C CYS A 87 -7.53 9.13 23.73
N THR A 88 -8.37 10.18 23.76
CA THR A 88 -9.82 10.03 23.69
C THR A 88 -10.45 11.11 22.84
N SER A 89 -11.11 10.71 21.76
CA SER A 89 -11.79 11.65 20.88
C SER A 89 -13.20 11.96 21.39
N TYR A 90 -13.48 13.24 21.64
CA TYR A 90 -14.83 13.71 21.93
C TYR A 90 -15.45 14.33 20.67
N PRO A 91 -16.44 13.68 20.03
CA PRO A 91 -16.92 14.11 18.72
C PRO A 91 -17.92 15.29 18.78
N TYR A 92 -18.17 15.89 19.94
CA TYR A 92 -19.18 16.96 20.07
C TYR A 92 -18.55 18.29 20.50
N GLY A 93 -18.95 19.38 19.84
CA GLY A 93 -18.52 20.73 20.20
C GLY A 93 -17.16 21.13 19.62
N SER A 94 -16.51 22.13 20.21
CA SER A 94 -15.30 22.77 19.66
C SER A 94 -13.99 22.24 20.27
N GLY A 95 -14.01 21.03 20.83
CA GLY A 95 -12.80 20.39 21.35
C GLY A 95 -11.79 20.08 20.23
N PRO A 96 -10.49 20.04 20.55
CA PRO A 96 -9.48 19.55 19.62
C PRO A 96 -9.72 18.07 19.30
N ASP A 97 -9.27 17.66 18.12
CA ASP A 97 -9.24 16.25 17.74
C ASP A 97 -8.08 15.53 18.43
N GLU A 98 -8.36 14.34 18.94
CA GLU A 98 -7.37 13.45 19.57
C GLU A 98 -7.56 12.03 19.02
N PHE A 99 -6.71 11.60 18.09
CA PHE A 99 -6.78 10.27 17.46
C PHE A 99 -5.48 9.86 16.76
N GLY A 100 -5.32 8.56 16.51
CA GLY A 100 -4.24 8.00 15.69
C GLY A 100 -4.52 8.24 14.21
N PHE A 101 -3.48 8.60 13.43
CA PHE A 101 -3.64 9.02 12.04
C PHE A 101 -2.48 8.58 11.15
N MET A 102 -2.79 7.85 10.09
CA MET A 102 -1.87 7.51 9.01
C MET A 102 -2.30 8.24 7.75
N GLN A 103 -1.41 8.92 7.03
CA GLN A 103 -1.80 9.93 6.03
C GLN A 103 -0.97 9.91 4.75
N VAL A 104 -1.56 10.50 3.70
CA VAL A 104 -0.92 10.86 2.42
C VAL A 104 -1.42 12.27 2.04
N PRO A 105 -0.58 13.14 1.43
CA PRO A 105 -1.06 14.41 0.87
C PRO A 105 -1.91 14.19 -0.38
N LEU A 106 -3.05 14.89 -0.46
CA LEU A 106 -3.96 14.88 -1.62
C LEU A 106 -4.14 16.30 -2.17
N CYS A 107 -3.69 16.52 -3.40
CA CYS A 107 -3.76 17.82 -4.06
C CYS A 107 -4.91 17.85 -5.07
N GLY A 108 -5.84 18.80 -4.90
CA GLY A 108 -7.03 18.89 -5.75
C GLY A 108 -8.08 17.80 -5.47
N ASP A 109 -8.74 17.35 -6.53
CA ASP A 109 -9.84 16.38 -6.48
C ASP A 109 -9.31 14.94 -6.37
N GLY A 110 -10.06 14.10 -5.67
CA GLY A 110 -9.67 12.71 -5.49
C GLY A 110 -10.62 11.95 -4.59
N GLU A 111 -10.27 10.71 -4.30
CA GLU A 111 -11.03 9.86 -3.40
C GLU A 111 -10.11 8.97 -2.60
N ILE A 112 -10.59 8.53 -1.45
CA ILE A 112 -10.02 7.43 -0.68
C ILE A 112 -11.09 6.35 -0.49
N ILE A 113 -10.69 5.10 -0.67
CA ILE A 113 -11.45 3.89 -0.36
C ILE A 113 -10.61 3.06 0.60
N ALA A 114 -11.25 2.51 1.64
CA ALA A 114 -10.60 1.56 2.54
C ALA A 114 -11.61 0.55 3.10
N HIS A 115 -11.16 -0.68 3.35
CA HIS A 115 -11.93 -1.69 4.06
C HIS A 115 -11.45 -1.78 5.52
N VAL A 116 -12.36 -1.53 6.48
CA VAL A 116 -12.06 -1.73 7.90
C VAL A 116 -12.34 -3.19 8.26
N THR A 117 -11.29 -3.99 8.44
CA THR A 117 -11.40 -5.44 8.68
C THR A 117 -11.49 -5.78 10.16
N HIS A 118 -10.82 -5.00 11.01
CA HIS A 118 -10.77 -5.27 12.43
C HIS A 118 -10.60 -4.00 13.27
N ILE A 119 -11.11 -4.03 14.49
CA ILE A 119 -10.88 -3.03 15.54
C ILE A 119 -10.65 -3.81 16.83
N ASP A 120 -9.41 -3.80 17.31
CA ASP A 120 -8.99 -4.44 18.56
C ASP A 120 -8.89 -3.42 19.69
N GLY A 121 -9.19 -3.83 20.92
CA GLY A 121 -9.13 -3.00 22.12
C GLY A 121 -10.44 -2.90 22.90
N PRO A 122 -10.41 -2.36 24.14
CA PRO A 122 -11.58 -2.33 25.01
C PRO A 122 -12.54 -1.20 24.60
N GLY A 123 -13.79 -1.56 24.28
CA GLY A 123 -14.89 -0.61 24.14
C GLY A 123 -15.44 -0.44 22.72
N LYS A 124 -16.27 0.59 22.56
CA LYS A 124 -16.97 0.99 21.33
C LYS A 124 -16.12 2.00 20.57
N ALA A 125 -15.05 1.55 19.94
CA ALA A 125 -14.19 2.40 19.14
C ALA A 125 -14.69 2.55 17.70
N TRP A 126 -14.17 3.56 17.02
CA TRP A 126 -14.44 3.87 15.63
C TRP A 126 -13.13 3.90 14.86
N ALA A 127 -13.17 3.31 13.67
CA ALA A 127 -12.10 3.37 12.69
C ALA A 127 -12.67 3.84 11.36
N GLY A 128 -11.84 4.48 10.54
CA GLY A 128 -12.27 4.81 9.19
C GLY A 128 -11.30 5.71 8.46
N ILE A 129 -11.85 6.57 7.62
CA ILE A 129 -11.11 7.41 6.68
C ILE A 129 -11.43 8.88 6.92
N VAL A 130 -10.47 9.75 6.66
CA VAL A 130 -10.60 11.18 6.87
C VAL A 130 -9.92 11.97 5.77
N MET A 131 -10.52 13.10 5.39
CA MET A 131 -9.87 14.18 4.65
C MET A 131 -9.85 15.43 5.54
N ARG A 132 -8.68 16.04 5.73
CA ARG A 132 -8.44 17.15 6.67
C ARG A 132 -7.60 18.22 6.01
N ASN A 133 -7.85 19.49 6.31
CA ASN A 133 -7.06 20.57 5.72
C ASN A 133 -5.57 20.48 6.09
N ASP A 134 -5.28 20.12 7.35
CA ASP A 134 -3.93 19.97 7.89
C ASP A 134 -3.96 19.10 9.17
N ASN A 135 -2.78 18.93 9.78
CA ASN A 135 -2.58 18.12 10.99
C ASN A 135 -2.83 18.85 12.31
N GLN A 136 -3.34 20.09 12.27
CA GLN A 136 -3.71 20.76 13.51
C GLN A 136 -4.96 20.09 14.11
N PRO A 137 -5.03 19.88 15.44
CA PRO A 137 -6.18 19.23 16.09
C PRO A 137 -7.53 19.92 15.82
N SER A 138 -7.53 21.22 15.55
CA SER A 138 -8.73 22.02 15.26
C SER A 138 -9.02 22.23 13.78
N SER A 139 -8.32 21.52 12.89
CA SER A 139 -8.43 21.66 11.43
C SER A 139 -9.82 21.34 10.89
N GLN A 140 -10.19 21.94 9.76
CA GLN A 140 -11.33 21.49 8.97
C GLN A 140 -11.17 20.02 8.60
N LYS A 141 -12.26 19.26 8.64
CA LYS A 141 -12.23 17.84 8.31
C LYS A 141 -13.57 17.34 7.78
N PHE A 142 -13.49 16.24 7.04
CA PHE A 142 -14.60 15.37 6.70
C PHE A 142 -14.18 13.92 6.95
N GLN A 143 -14.83 13.25 7.89
CA GLN A 143 -14.43 11.95 8.40
C GLN A 143 -15.59 10.97 8.31
N LEU A 144 -15.33 9.77 7.82
CA LEU A 144 -16.28 8.66 7.78
C LEU A 144 -15.74 7.50 8.61
N LEU A 145 -16.54 7.05 9.57
CA LEU A 145 -16.17 6.05 10.57
C LEU A 145 -17.16 4.89 10.61
N THR A 146 -16.66 3.73 11.01
CA THR A 146 -17.45 2.55 11.39
C THR A 146 -16.94 2.02 12.74
N GLY A 147 -17.85 1.54 13.59
CA GLY A 147 -17.49 0.70 14.74
C GLY A 147 -17.85 -0.75 14.46
N LEU A 148 -17.63 -1.18 13.21
CA LEU A 148 -18.05 -2.46 12.66
C LEU A 148 -19.55 -2.70 12.92
N ASN A 149 -19.93 -3.90 13.37
CA ASN A 149 -21.32 -4.25 13.69
C ASN A 149 -21.72 -3.90 15.13
N TYR A 150 -20.83 -3.24 15.90
CA TYR A 150 -21.08 -2.86 17.29
C TYR A 150 -21.72 -1.47 17.42
N LEU A 151 -21.50 -0.61 16.41
CA LEU A 151 -21.94 0.79 16.39
C LEU A 151 -22.46 1.17 15.01
N PRO A 152 -23.37 2.15 14.91
CA PRO A 152 -23.65 2.77 13.62
C PRO A 152 -22.40 3.45 13.06
N HIS A 153 -22.36 3.58 11.74
CA HIS A 153 -21.43 4.46 11.06
C HIS A 153 -21.61 5.88 11.55
N ARG A 154 -20.53 6.66 11.49
CA ARG A 154 -20.53 8.04 11.92
C ARG A 154 -19.83 8.89 10.88
N VAL A 155 -20.45 9.98 10.49
CA VAL A 155 -19.81 11.02 9.68
C VAL A 155 -19.58 12.21 10.59
N ASP A 156 -18.32 12.63 10.75
CA ASP A 156 -17.92 13.79 11.53
C ASP A 156 -17.34 14.86 10.61
N TRP A 157 -17.69 16.13 10.81
CA TRP A 157 -17.13 17.21 10.00
C TRP A 157 -16.94 18.50 10.77
N ARG A 158 -15.94 19.29 10.34
CA ARG A 158 -15.66 20.63 10.85
C ARG A 158 -15.50 21.58 9.66
N SER A 159 -16.40 22.54 9.52
CA SER A 159 -16.44 23.44 8.35
C SER A 159 -15.45 24.60 8.38
N SER A 160 -14.90 24.92 9.56
CA SER A 160 -13.92 26.00 9.74
C SER A 160 -12.91 25.65 10.84
N PHE A 161 -11.68 26.14 10.73
CA PHE A 161 -10.67 25.98 11.77
C PHE A 161 -11.19 26.46 13.14
N GLY A 162 -11.05 25.63 14.18
CA GLY A 162 -11.54 25.91 15.53
C GLY A 162 -13.07 25.92 15.68
N GLY A 163 -13.81 25.64 14.61
CA GLY A 163 -15.26 25.50 14.64
C GLY A 163 -15.74 24.24 15.37
N PRO A 164 -17.05 24.13 15.64
CA PRO A 164 -17.61 22.92 16.23
C PRO A 164 -17.42 21.72 15.29
N ASN A 165 -17.16 20.57 15.87
CA ASN A 165 -17.32 19.30 15.19
C ASN A 165 -18.81 18.93 15.19
N GLU A 166 -19.34 18.75 13.99
CA GLU A 166 -20.67 18.21 13.74
C GLU A 166 -20.58 16.70 13.52
N THR A 167 -21.65 15.99 13.86
CA THR A 167 -21.68 14.53 13.73
C THR A 167 -23.04 14.00 13.32
N GLN A 168 -23.04 12.96 12.50
CA GLN A 168 -24.24 12.24 12.09
C GLN A 168 -24.02 10.73 12.23
N ALA A 169 -24.88 10.08 13.01
CA ALA A 169 -24.94 8.62 13.07
C ALA A 169 -25.82 8.06 11.95
N ILE A 170 -25.33 7.01 11.28
CA ILE A 170 -25.96 6.41 10.09
C ILE A 170 -25.91 4.89 10.24
N ASN A 171 -27.06 4.22 10.11
CA ASN A 171 -27.12 2.77 10.27
C ASN A 171 -26.97 2.06 8.93
N ARG A 172 -25.84 1.36 8.72
CA ARG A 172 -25.48 0.60 7.51
C ARG A 172 -24.79 -0.72 7.86
N PRO A 173 -25.47 -1.64 8.58
CA PRO A 173 -24.83 -2.84 9.13
C PRO A 173 -24.17 -3.68 8.03
N GLY A 174 -22.97 -4.20 8.33
CA GLY A 174 -22.15 -4.99 7.41
C GLY A 174 -21.42 -4.21 6.30
N GLN A 175 -21.63 -2.89 6.16
CA GLN A 175 -20.99 -2.10 5.10
C GLN A 175 -19.70 -1.43 5.60
N HIS A 176 -18.62 -2.19 5.74
CA HIS A 176 -17.36 -1.70 6.32
C HIS A 176 -16.32 -1.25 5.28
N TRP A 177 -16.69 -1.26 4.00
CA TRP A 177 -15.99 -0.51 2.97
C TRP A 177 -16.43 0.94 3.02
N LEU A 178 -15.46 1.83 3.19
CA LEU A 178 -15.68 3.26 3.34
C LEU A 178 -15.09 3.98 2.13
N ARG A 179 -15.78 5.03 1.67
CA ARG A 179 -15.29 5.90 0.60
C ARG A 179 -15.62 7.35 0.87
N ILE A 180 -14.66 8.24 0.65
CA ILE A 180 -14.85 9.69 0.60
C ILE A 180 -14.38 10.19 -0.76
N VAL A 181 -15.23 10.96 -1.44
CA VAL A 181 -14.90 11.66 -2.70
C VAL A 181 -14.84 13.16 -2.44
N ARG A 182 -13.77 13.80 -2.90
CA ARG A 182 -13.59 15.27 -2.93
C ARG A 182 -13.74 15.79 -4.35
N THR A 183 -14.55 16.84 -4.51
CA THR A 183 -14.65 17.63 -5.74
C THR A 183 -14.71 19.11 -5.37
N GLY A 184 -13.59 19.82 -5.53
CA GLY A 184 -13.36 21.16 -5.00
C GLY A 184 -13.44 21.17 -3.48
N SER A 185 -14.42 21.91 -2.95
CA SER A 185 -14.76 21.96 -1.53
C SER A 185 -15.87 20.98 -1.13
N TRP A 186 -16.39 20.20 -2.08
CA TRP A 186 -17.47 19.26 -1.82
C TRP A 186 -16.93 17.88 -1.43
N PHE A 187 -17.37 17.36 -0.30
CA PHE A 187 -17.00 16.04 0.20
C PHE A 187 -18.24 15.16 0.29
N SER A 188 -18.15 13.91 -0.18
CA SER A 188 -19.26 12.96 -0.14
C SER A 188 -18.81 11.61 0.41
N ALA A 189 -19.54 11.12 1.41
CA ALA A 189 -19.30 9.84 2.07
C ALA A 189 -20.19 8.73 1.48
N TYR A 190 -19.58 7.57 1.24
CA TYR A 190 -20.26 6.36 0.78
C TYR A 190 -19.79 5.16 1.59
N VAL A 191 -20.66 4.14 1.66
CA VAL A 191 -20.34 2.86 2.27
C VAL A 191 -20.75 1.72 1.33
N SER A 192 -20.07 0.59 1.44
CA SER A 192 -20.31 -0.59 0.60
C SER A 192 -20.14 -1.89 1.38
N TYR A 193 -20.76 -2.95 0.89
CA TYR A 193 -20.55 -4.32 1.36
C TYR A 193 -19.26 -4.94 0.81
N ASP A 194 -18.81 -4.53 -0.37
CA ASP A 194 -17.79 -5.25 -1.15
C ASP A 194 -16.72 -4.36 -1.79
N GLY A 195 -16.83 -3.03 -1.65
CA GLY A 195 -15.89 -2.07 -2.23
C GLY A 195 -16.10 -1.78 -3.71
N ASN A 196 -17.03 -2.47 -4.38
CA ASN A 196 -17.30 -2.35 -5.81
C ASN A 196 -18.64 -1.65 -6.08
N GLU A 197 -19.69 -2.05 -5.36
CA GLU A 197 -21.02 -1.45 -5.49
C GLU A 197 -21.24 -0.40 -4.40
N TRP A 198 -21.45 0.85 -4.81
CA TRP A 198 -21.64 1.98 -3.91
C TRP A 198 -23.07 2.52 -4.02
N GLY A 199 -23.75 2.63 -2.89
CA GLY A 199 -25.09 3.22 -2.82
C GLY A 199 -25.08 4.74 -2.99
N GLN A 200 -26.22 5.38 -2.70
CA GLN A 200 -26.28 6.84 -2.61
C GLN A 200 -25.36 7.37 -1.50
N ALA A 201 -24.83 8.58 -1.70
CA ALA A 201 -24.06 9.28 -0.68
C ALA A 201 -24.86 9.34 0.62
N ILE A 202 -24.23 8.93 1.72
CA ILE A 202 -24.89 8.91 3.03
C ILE A 202 -24.80 10.25 3.75
N ASN A 203 -23.84 11.08 3.35
CA ASN A 203 -23.67 12.47 3.76
C ASN A 203 -22.82 13.22 2.71
N SER A 204 -23.10 14.49 2.48
CA SER A 204 -22.25 15.39 1.69
C SER A 204 -22.19 16.77 2.33
N GLN A 205 -21.02 17.41 2.33
CA GLN A 205 -20.79 18.75 2.91
C GLN A 205 -19.95 19.65 2.01
N ASP A 206 -20.22 20.96 2.08
CA ASP A 206 -19.30 22.01 1.62
C ASP A 206 -18.31 22.36 2.72
N ILE A 207 -17.03 22.09 2.51
CA ILE A 207 -15.99 22.38 3.49
C ILE A 207 -14.80 22.98 2.75
N PRO A 208 -14.62 24.31 2.78
CA PRO A 208 -13.44 24.93 2.23
C PRO A 208 -12.17 24.45 2.97
N MET A 209 -11.39 23.61 2.29
CA MET A 209 -10.05 23.17 2.72
C MET A 209 -9.03 23.73 1.72
N PRO A 210 -8.43 24.91 2.00
CA PRO A 210 -7.44 25.50 1.10
C PRO A 210 -6.18 24.65 0.92
N GLY A 211 -5.87 23.76 1.87
CA GLY A 211 -4.64 22.98 1.88
C GLY A 211 -3.41 23.80 2.31
N ASP A 212 -2.24 23.23 2.07
CA ASP A 212 -0.94 23.90 2.17
C ASP A 212 -0.69 24.87 1.00
N GLU A 213 0.56 25.32 0.83
CA GLU A 213 0.95 26.26 -0.24
C GLU A 213 0.71 25.70 -1.66
N GLU A 214 0.66 24.37 -1.80
CA GLU A 214 0.41 23.66 -3.06
C GLU A 214 -1.08 23.26 -3.21
N GLY A 215 -1.91 23.57 -2.21
CA GLY A 215 -3.33 23.22 -2.18
C GLY A 215 -3.60 21.76 -1.77
N CYS A 216 -2.62 21.11 -1.16
CA CYS A 216 -2.72 19.72 -0.73
C CYS A 216 -3.31 19.65 0.67
N ILE A 217 -4.25 18.71 0.85
CA ILE A 217 -4.86 18.39 2.14
C ILE A 217 -4.31 17.04 2.63
N GLN A 218 -4.55 16.67 3.87
CA GLN A 218 -4.21 15.33 4.37
C GLN A 218 -5.39 14.38 4.21
N VAL A 219 -5.15 13.21 3.62
CA VAL A 219 -6.12 12.12 3.53
C VAL A 219 -5.56 10.86 4.16
N GLY A 220 -6.38 10.06 4.82
CA GLY A 220 -5.86 8.82 5.38
C GLY A 220 -6.78 8.07 6.33
N LEU A 221 -6.16 7.22 7.13
CA LEU A 221 -6.78 6.26 8.03
C LEU A 221 -6.76 6.78 9.45
N VAL A 222 -7.87 6.65 10.15
CA VAL A 222 -8.05 7.17 11.50
C VAL A 222 -8.64 6.11 12.42
N VAL A 223 -8.19 6.10 13.67
CA VAL A 223 -8.82 5.34 14.76
C VAL A 223 -9.05 6.25 15.96
N SER A 224 -10.24 6.17 16.53
CA SER A 224 -10.63 6.93 17.71
C SER A 224 -11.47 6.08 18.66
N ASN A 225 -11.36 6.36 19.94
CA ASN A 225 -12.14 5.75 20.99
C ASN A 225 -12.87 6.86 21.79
N TRP A 226 -13.85 6.45 22.60
CA TRP A 226 -14.51 7.34 23.56
C TRP A 226 -14.18 6.94 25.02
N GLY A 227 -13.46 5.83 25.24
CA GLY A 227 -13.09 5.36 26.57
C GLY A 227 -11.73 5.91 27.01
N PHE A 228 -11.68 6.54 28.18
CA PHE A 228 -10.44 7.06 28.77
C PHE A 228 -9.32 6.00 28.78
N ALA A 229 -8.17 6.33 28.19
CA ALA A 229 -6.95 5.52 28.22
C ALA A 229 -7.09 4.08 27.69
N SER A 230 -8.05 3.83 26.79
CA SER A 230 -8.21 2.52 26.15
C SER A 230 -7.39 2.45 24.86
N ASN A 231 -6.31 1.68 24.85
CA ASN A 231 -5.55 1.49 23.63
C ASN A 231 -6.37 0.69 22.60
N VAL A 232 -6.53 1.24 21.39
CA VAL A 232 -7.30 0.63 20.30
C VAL A 232 -6.47 0.63 19.03
N THR A 233 -6.46 -0.50 18.33
CA THR A 233 -5.82 -0.65 17.03
C THR A 233 -6.86 -1.02 15.98
N ALA A 234 -6.90 -0.29 14.88
CA ALA A 234 -7.70 -0.64 13.71
C ALA A 234 -6.83 -1.24 12.62
N THR A 235 -7.34 -2.28 11.96
CA THR A 235 -6.73 -2.90 10.78
C THR A 235 -7.54 -2.55 9.56
N PHE A 236 -6.84 -2.08 8.52
CA PHE A 236 -7.39 -1.71 7.23
C PHE A 236 -6.73 -2.53 6.12
N GLN A 237 -7.50 -2.84 5.08
CA GLN A 237 -7.03 -3.50 3.87
C GLN A 237 -7.67 -2.87 2.63
N ASN A 238 -7.14 -3.24 1.46
CA ASN A 238 -7.67 -2.84 0.15
C ASN A 238 -7.86 -1.32 0.03
N ILE A 239 -6.79 -0.59 0.33
CA ILE A 239 -6.81 0.87 0.31
C ILE A 239 -6.55 1.35 -1.11
N TYR A 240 -7.32 2.33 -1.55
CA TYR A 240 -7.14 2.98 -2.84
C TYR A 240 -7.32 4.48 -2.69
N ILE A 241 -6.38 5.25 -3.23
CA ILE A 241 -6.43 6.71 -3.23
C ILE A 241 -6.17 7.22 -4.65
N THR A 242 -7.02 8.11 -5.15
CA THR A 242 -6.79 8.83 -6.41
C THR A 242 -6.49 10.29 -6.15
N GLY A 243 -5.77 10.95 -7.06
CA GLY A 243 -5.47 12.38 -6.97
C GLY A 243 -4.27 12.69 -6.08
N VAL A 244 -3.65 11.67 -5.48
CA VAL A 244 -2.31 11.80 -4.90
C VAL A 244 -1.34 12.02 -6.05
N THR A 245 -0.67 13.17 -6.07
CA THR A 245 0.54 13.31 -6.88
C THR A 245 1.52 12.32 -6.29
N ASP A 246 1.78 11.24 -7.03
CA ASP A 246 2.92 10.40 -6.74
C ASP A 246 4.14 11.34 -6.76
N ASN A 247 4.66 11.68 -5.57
CA ASN A 247 5.90 12.42 -5.41
C ASN A 247 7.11 11.57 -5.81
N ARG A 248 6.90 10.46 -6.54
CA ARG A 248 7.85 9.97 -7.53
C ARG A 248 8.44 11.17 -8.27
N PRO A 249 9.73 11.49 -8.07
CA PRO A 249 10.44 12.25 -9.07
C PRO A 249 10.15 11.53 -10.38
N ALA A 250 9.59 12.21 -11.38
CA ALA A 250 9.49 11.65 -12.71
C ALA A 250 10.84 10.97 -12.97
N PRO A 251 10.86 9.65 -13.28
CA PRO A 251 12.12 8.97 -13.57
C PRO A 251 12.86 9.91 -14.51
N PRO A 252 14.10 10.31 -14.18
CA PRO A 252 14.81 11.34 -14.94
C PRO A 252 14.57 11.03 -16.40
N LEU A 253 13.97 11.95 -17.16
CA LEU A 253 13.54 11.73 -18.55
C LEU A 253 14.65 10.98 -19.27
N VAL A 254 14.54 9.66 -19.33
CA VAL A 254 15.53 8.86 -19.99
C VAL A 254 15.16 9.06 -21.43
N THR A 255 15.83 10.01 -22.10
CA THR A 255 15.93 9.97 -23.55
C THR A 255 16.46 8.58 -23.85
N SER A 256 15.57 7.71 -24.30
CA SER A 256 15.81 6.30 -24.51
C SER A 256 16.74 6.11 -25.70
N SER A 257 18.01 6.36 -25.44
CA SER A 257 19.11 5.74 -26.12
C SER A 257 20.00 5.15 -25.04
N ASN A 258 19.58 4.02 -24.46
CA ASN A 258 20.50 3.00 -23.96
C ASN A 258 19.74 1.71 -23.64
N ASN A 259 20.14 0.66 -24.35
CA ASN A 259 19.79 -0.73 -24.10
C ASN A 259 20.19 -1.13 -22.68
N TYR A 260 19.21 -1.29 -21.79
CA TYR A 260 19.30 -2.17 -20.63
C TYR A 260 18.01 -3.01 -20.60
N PRO A 261 18.10 -4.34 -20.60
CA PRO A 261 16.92 -5.20 -20.68
C PRO A 261 16.17 -5.17 -19.34
N THR A 262 14.91 -4.74 -19.37
CA THR A 262 13.93 -5.12 -18.36
C THR A 262 13.74 -6.64 -18.46
N ILE A 263 14.12 -7.39 -17.43
CA ILE A 263 13.87 -8.84 -17.38
C ILE A 263 12.38 -9.02 -17.03
N GLY A 264 11.52 -8.85 -18.02
CA GLY A 264 10.08 -9.07 -17.89
C GLY A 264 9.71 -10.54 -18.09
N PHE A 265 8.63 -10.98 -17.45
CA PHE A 265 7.94 -12.22 -17.81
C PHE A 265 7.47 -12.13 -19.26
N GLN A 266 8.15 -12.85 -20.16
CA GLN A 266 7.84 -12.81 -21.59
C GLN A 266 7.39 -14.18 -22.07
N VAL A 267 6.44 -14.17 -23.02
CA VAL A 267 6.04 -15.38 -23.73
C VAL A 267 6.18 -15.15 -25.23
N TYR A 268 6.99 -15.98 -25.88
CA TYR A 268 7.28 -15.86 -27.31
C TYR A 268 7.32 -17.23 -28.01
N PRO A 269 6.96 -17.31 -29.31
CA PRO A 269 6.45 -16.22 -30.13
C PRO A 269 5.00 -15.88 -29.75
N ASN A 270 4.65 -14.59 -29.84
CA ASN A 270 3.28 -14.12 -29.75
C ASN A 270 3.03 -13.13 -30.89
N PRO A 271 2.17 -13.43 -31.89
CA PRO A 271 1.29 -14.61 -31.99
C PRO A 271 2.03 -15.96 -32.16
N THR A 272 1.36 -17.06 -31.83
CA THR A 272 1.88 -18.44 -31.92
C THR A 272 1.02 -19.35 -32.81
N ASN A 273 1.62 -20.39 -33.39
CA ASN A 273 0.94 -21.51 -34.07
C ASN A 273 0.72 -22.73 -33.16
N GLY A 274 1.01 -22.61 -31.86
CA GLY A 274 0.83 -23.67 -30.87
C GLY A 274 1.92 -23.66 -29.80
N LEU A 275 3.19 -23.72 -30.18
CA LEU A 275 4.29 -23.75 -29.22
C LEU A 275 4.69 -22.34 -28.77
N VAL A 276 4.84 -22.16 -27.46
CA VAL A 276 5.36 -20.93 -26.87
C VAL A 276 6.39 -21.22 -25.80
N THR A 277 7.40 -20.37 -25.73
CA THR A 277 8.43 -20.34 -24.69
C THR A 277 8.09 -19.23 -23.71
N VAL A 278 8.06 -19.59 -22.44
CA VAL A 278 7.93 -18.69 -21.31
C VAL A 278 9.33 -18.40 -20.79
N ASP A 279 9.73 -17.14 -20.76
CA ASP A 279 10.98 -16.66 -20.16
C ASP A 279 10.80 -16.52 -18.65
N LEU A 280 11.57 -17.32 -17.91
CA LEU A 280 11.58 -17.38 -16.46
C LEU A 280 12.92 -16.89 -15.89
N THR A 281 13.77 -16.26 -16.70
CA THR A 281 15.12 -15.81 -16.30
C THR A 281 15.08 -14.90 -15.05
N GLY A 282 14.04 -14.07 -14.92
CA GLY A 282 13.83 -13.18 -13.77
C GLY A 282 13.29 -13.88 -12.51
N TYR A 283 12.89 -15.14 -12.59
CA TYR A 283 12.18 -15.86 -11.53
C TYR A 283 12.94 -17.09 -11.02
N LEU A 284 14.24 -17.22 -11.36
CA LEU A 284 15.09 -18.31 -10.89
C LEU A 284 15.13 -18.39 -9.35
N ALA A 285 15.21 -19.62 -8.83
CA ALA A 285 15.19 -19.95 -7.41
C ALA A 285 13.87 -19.62 -6.66
N GLN A 286 12.84 -19.13 -7.34
CA GLN A 286 11.51 -18.92 -6.76
C GLN A 286 10.61 -20.13 -6.97
N SER A 287 9.70 -20.40 -6.03
CA SER A 287 8.71 -21.47 -6.19
C SER A 287 7.48 -20.97 -6.94
N ALA A 288 7.10 -21.62 -8.04
CA ALA A 288 6.02 -21.13 -8.89
C ALA A 288 5.09 -22.22 -9.44
N THR A 289 3.90 -21.79 -9.85
CA THR A 289 2.96 -22.57 -10.67
C THR A 289 2.65 -21.81 -11.94
N LEU A 290 2.82 -22.47 -13.08
CA LEU A 290 2.49 -21.92 -14.40
C LEU A 290 1.08 -22.38 -14.79
N GLU A 291 0.22 -21.43 -15.13
CA GLU A 291 -1.19 -21.67 -15.45
C GLU A 291 -1.53 -21.10 -16.84
N VAL A 292 -2.45 -21.77 -17.55
CA VAL A 292 -2.97 -21.29 -18.83
C VAL A 292 -4.49 -21.22 -18.74
N PHE A 293 -5.05 -20.08 -19.14
CA PHE A 293 -6.50 -19.84 -19.18
C PHE A 293 -6.95 -19.53 -20.60
N ASN A 294 -8.17 -19.95 -20.94
CA ASN A 294 -8.84 -19.51 -22.16
C ASN A 294 -9.48 -18.11 -21.98
N ALA A 295 -10.00 -17.54 -23.07
CA ALA A 295 -10.65 -16.23 -23.07
C ALA A 295 -11.90 -16.11 -22.14
N PHE A 296 -12.47 -17.24 -21.70
CA PHE A 296 -13.60 -17.28 -20.77
C PHE A 296 -13.15 -17.46 -19.30
N GLY A 297 -11.84 -17.43 -19.02
CA GLY A 297 -11.28 -17.61 -17.68
C GLY A 297 -11.24 -19.06 -17.20
N GLN A 298 -11.53 -20.04 -18.05
CA GLN A 298 -11.40 -21.45 -17.69
C GLN A 298 -9.93 -21.86 -17.74
N ARG A 299 -9.44 -22.48 -16.66
CA ARG A 299 -8.07 -22.97 -16.55
C ARG A 299 -7.89 -24.26 -17.36
N LEU A 300 -7.05 -24.20 -18.38
CA LEU A 300 -6.72 -25.30 -19.29
C LEU A 300 -5.53 -26.13 -18.80
N LEU A 301 -4.55 -25.46 -18.19
CA LEU A 301 -3.33 -26.09 -17.65
C LEU A 301 -2.97 -25.46 -16.31
N ALA A 302 -2.47 -26.28 -15.40
CA ALA A 302 -1.79 -25.86 -14.18
C ALA A 302 -0.60 -26.80 -13.95
N GLN A 303 0.60 -26.29 -14.16
CA GLN A 303 1.85 -27.03 -14.01
C GLN A 303 2.62 -26.44 -12.82
N PRO A 304 2.75 -27.16 -11.70
CA PRO A 304 3.65 -26.74 -10.62
C PRO A 304 5.09 -26.87 -11.13
N LEU A 305 5.83 -25.76 -11.11
CA LEU A 305 7.25 -25.74 -11.47
C LEU A 305 8.14 -26.11 -10.27
N GLY A 306 7.61 -26.03 -9.04
CA GLY A 306 8.44 -26.08 -7.85
C GLY A 306 9.41 -24.90 -7.86
N VAL A 307 10.62 -25.09 -7.36
CA VAL A 307 11.71 -24.10 -7.48
C VAL A 307 12.13 -24.00 -8.95
N ILE A 308 12.07 -22.80 -9.53
CA ILE A 308 12.47 -22.56 -10.92
C ILE A 308 13.99 -22.69 -11.04
N GLU A 309 14.44 -23.77 -11.67
CA GLU A 309 15.87 -24.02 -11.95
C GLU A 309 16.26 -23.67 -13.39
N GLN A 310 15.27 -23.57 -14.29
CA GLN A 310 15.48 -23.31 -15.72
C GLN A 310 14.97 -21.92 -16.10
N ALA A 311 15.78 -21.20 -16.87
CA ALA A 311 15.48 -19.85 -17.34
C ALA A 311 14.33 -19.79 -18.36
N THR A 312 13.89 -20.93 -18.90
CA THR A 312 12.80 -20.99 -19.87
C THR A 312 11.96 -22.24 -19.69
N GLN A 313 10.64 -22.11 -19.90
CA GLN A 313 9.70 -23.23 -19.92
C GLN A 313 8.91 -23.24 -21.23
N THR A 314 8.81 -24.39 -21.89
CA THR A 314 7.97 -24.51 -23.10
C THR A 314 6.55 -24.93 -22.74
N LEU A 315 5.57 -24.32 -23.39
CA LEU A 315 4.16 -24.69 -23.34
C LEU A 315 3.67 -25.03 -24.76
N ASP A 316 2.96 -26.14 -24.88
CA ASP A 316 2.31 -26.54 -26.12
C ASP A 316 0.82 -26.24 -26.03
N LEU A 317 0.37 -25.33 -26.88
CA LEU A 317 -1.04 -24.99 -27.04
C LEU A 317 -1.66 -25.67 -28.24
N HIS A 318 -0.96 -26.48 -29.05
CA HIS A 318 -1.37 -26.97 -30.40
C HIS A 318 -2.74 -27.67 -30.45
N ASP A 319 -3.20 -28.27 -29.36
CA ASP A 319 -4.52 -28.92 -29.31
C ASP A 319 -5.68 -27.96 -28.99
N GLN A 320 -5.38 -26.69 -28.70
CA GLN A 320 -6.39 -25.68 -28.37
C GLN A 320 -7.00 -25.02 -29.63
N PRO A 321 -8.19 -24.39 -29.57
CA PRO A 321 -8.70 -23.60 -30.68
C PRO A 321 -7.84 -22.36 -30.99
N ALA A 322 -7.96 -21.78 -32.18
CA ALA A 322 -7.41 -20.44 -32.42
C ALA A 322 -8.14 -19.41 -31.53
N GLY A 323 -7.41 -18.50 -30.89
CA GLY A 323 -8.01 -17.60 -29.91
C GLY A 323 -7.00 -16.93 -28.97
N VAL A 324 -7.54 -16.24 -27.97
CA VAL A 324 -6.76 -15.56 -26.93
C VAL A 324 -6.61 -16.48 -25.71
N TYR A 325 -5.37 -16.57 -25.24
CA TYR A 325 -4.98 -17.31 -24.04
C TYR A 325 -4.28 -16.36 -23.07
N LEU A 326 -4.46 -16.61 -21.79
CA LEU A 326 -3.73 -15.92 -20.72
C LEU A 326 -2.79 -16.92 -20.07
N ILE A 327 -1.49 -16.65 -20.15
CA ILE A 327 -0.48 -17.44 -19.47
C ILE A 327 -0.10 -16.69 -18.21
N ARG A 328 -0.19 -17.37 -17.07
CA ARG A 328 -0.02 -16.80 -15.74
C ARG A 328 1.05 -17.56 -14.98
N LEU A 329 2.02 -16.84 -14.42
CA LEU A 329 2.95 -17.37 -13.44
C LEU A 329 2.47 -16.93 -12.06
N ARG A 330 2.19 -17.90 -11.19
CA ARG A 330 1.83 -17.65 -9.79
C ARG A 330 2.98 -18.09 -8.90
N LEU A 331 3.61 -17.13 -8.25
CA LEU A 331 4.69 -17.37 -7.30
C LEU A 331 4.11 -17.80 -5.94
N SER A 332 4.90 -18.52 -5.14
CA SER A 332 4.49 -18.99 -3.82
C SER A 332 4.31 -17.86 -2.80
N ASN A 333 4.94 -16.70 -3.05
CA ASN A 333 4.77 -15.47 -2.28
C ASN A 333 3.44 -14.75 -2.58
N GLY A 334 2.64 -15.25 -3.54
CA GLY A 334 1.35 -14.68 -3.91
C GLY A 334 1.39 -13.74 -5.12
N GLU A 335 2.57 -13.34 -5.59
CA GLU A 335 2.75 -12.51 -6.77
C GLU A 335 2.29 -13.25 -8.05
N VAL A 336 1.69 -12.50 -8.97
CA VAL A 336 1.09 -13.04 -10.18
C VAL A 336 1.51 -12.22 -11.38
N GLU A 337 2.23 -12.87 -12.28
CA GLU A 337 2.60 -12.32 -13.57
C GLU A 337 1.75 -12.94 -14.65
N GLN A 338 1.34 -12.16 -15.65
CA GLN A 338 0.49 -12.68 -16.72
C GLN A 338 0.73 -12.02 -18.06
N VAL A 339 0.78 -12.83 -19.11
CA VAL A 339 0.93 -12.40 -20.50
C VAL A 339 -0.23 -12.94 -21.32
N LYS A 340 -0.82 -12.04 -22.13
CA LYS A 340 -1.80 -12.40 -23.14
C LYS A 340 -1.08 -12.95 -24.37
N VAL A 341 -1.45 -14.16 -24.78
CA VAL A 341 -0.93 -14.84 -25.98
C VAL A 341 -2.05 -15.04 -26.98
N VAL A 342 -1.76 -14.75 -28.25
CA VAL A 342 -2.68 -14.98 -29.37
C VAL A 342 -2.24 -16.22 -30.13
N ARG A 343 -3.09 -17.24 -30.18
CA ARG A 343 -2.91 -18.41 -31.04
C ARG A 343 -3.67 -18.22 -32.35
N GLN A 344 -2.97 -18.41 -33.47
CA GLN A 344 -3.54 -18.35 -34.82
C GLN A 344 -3.91 -19.73 -35.36
#